data_AF-A0A8J2XCH2-F1
#
_entry.id   AF-A0A8J2XCH2-F1
#
_cell.length_a   1.000
_cell.length_b   1.000
_cell.length_c   1.000
_cell.angle_alpha   90.00
_cell.angle_beta   90.00
_cell.angle_gamma   90.00
#
_symmetry.space_group_name_H-M   'P 1'
#
loop_
_entity.id
_entity.type
_entity.pdbx_description
1 polymer ?
#
loop_
_entity_poly.entity_id
_entity_poly.type
_entity_poly.pdbx_seq_one_letter_code
_entity_poly.pdbx_strand_id
1 'polypeptide(L)'
;MITYTLKILQDTFLKRKLSTLETLPEKEKYLVKEGMEFSIHSYLQVVDHLRFTLEHQAVDDCSIWYVNLDDIQLLKDGQIVQTLEHPSQRGHGTSELCRRPPFIWDASPNFSSRNGIPIRRIILHCTATNSLATVLNWFRHPESQVSTHYVVARDGKIYQMVRDSEKAWHAYGENADSIGIEHVADVHEHLSPQQEHSTIALIRWLMAEYRIPPYAIAGHRFSPSHQGDITCPHHLFGDETEEALRKWITKNLL
;
A
#
# COMPACT_ATOMS: atom_id res chain seq x y z
N MET A 1 -22.74 -6.48 21.51
CA MET A 1 -22.68 -5.42 20.49
C MET A 1 -21.34 -5.55 19.81
N ILE A 2 -21.27 -5.45 18.48
CA ILE A 2 -20.00 -5.44 17.77
C ILE A 2 -19.28 -4.14 18.12
N THR A 3 -18.00 -4.23 18.44
CA THR A 3 -17.16 -3.09 18.79
C THR A 3 -16.11 -2.86 17.71
N TYR A 4 -15.87 -1.59 17.37
CA TYR A 4 -14.81 -1.19 16.47
C TYR A 4 -13.84 -0.26 17.17
N THR A 5 -12.55 -0.56 17.06
CA THR A 5 -11.46 0.22 17.64
C THR A 5 -10.52 0.68 16.54
N LEU A 6 -10.25 1.98 16.50
CA LEU A 6 -9.26 2.59 15.63
C LEU A 6 -7.98 2.82 16.42
N LYS A 7 -6.91 2.11 16.05
CA LYS A 7 -5.59 2.24 16.65
C LYS A 7 -4.70 3.12 15.79
N ILE A 8 -4.03 4.09 16.40
CA ILE A 8 -3.06 4.97 15.73
C ILE A 8 -1.69 4.29 15.69
N LEU A 9 -1.16 4.10 14.47
CA LEU A 9 0.12 3.42 14.23
C LEU A 9 1.32 4.37 14.24
N GLN A 10 1.10 5.68 14.09
CA GLN A 10 2.11 6.73 14.23
C GLN A 10 1.44 8.10 14.45
N ASP A 11 2.20 9.10 14.88
CA ASP A 11 1.71 10.48 14.99
C ASP A 11 1.03 10.93 13.67
N THR A 12 -0.24 11.33 13.76
CA THR A 12 -1.04 11.74 12.61
C THR A 12 -2.06 12.82 12.98
N PHE A 13 -2.80 13.33 12.00
CA PHE A 13 -3.88 14.28 12.21
C PHE A 13 -5.23 13.66 11.87
N LEU A 14 -6.15 13.73 12.84
CA LEU A 14 -7.57 13.62 12.54
C LEU A 14 -8.03 14.93 11.88
N LYS A 15 -8.74 14.82 10.76
CA LYS A 15 -9.19 15.96 9.96
C LYS A 15 -10.70 16.05 10.01
N ARG A 16 -11.25 17.27 10.03
CA ARG A 16 -12.72 17.49 9.95
C ARG A 16 -13.28 17.37 8.54
N LYS A 17 -12.41 17.45 7.53
CA LYS A 17 -12.78 17.29 6.12
C LYS A 17 -11.68 16.58 5.35
N LEU A 18 -12.07 15.98 4.23
CA LEU A 18 -11.14 15.35 3.29
C LEU A 18 -10.39 16.43 2.51
N SER A 19 -9.17 16.75 2.94
CA SER A 19 -8.27 17.72 2.29
C SER A 19 -6.81 17.39 2.60
N THR A 20 -5.89 17.87 1.77
CA THR A 20 -4.44 17.74 2.03
C THR A 20 -4.07 18.55 3.28
N LEU A 21 -3.06 18.10 4.03
CA LEU A 21 -2.63 18.82 5.24
C LEU A 21 -2.18 20.25 4.93
N GLU A 22 -1.57 20.48 3.77
CA GLU A 22 -1.10 21.79 3.33
C GLU A 22 -2.23 22.81 3.14
N THR A 23 -3.43 22.34 2.76
CA THR A 23 -4.59 23.20 2.45
C THR A 23 -5.62 23.27 3.58
N LEU A 24 -5.48 22.41 4.59
CA LEU A 24 -6.41 22.29 5.69
C LEU A 24 -6.06 23.29 6.81
N PRO A 25 -6.98 24.15 7.27
CA PRO A 25 -6.72 25.07 8.37
C PRO A 25 -6.37 24.32 9.68
N GLU A 26 -5.51 24.89 10.52
CA GLU A 26 -5.09 24.26 11.79
C GLU A 26 -6.26 23.91 12.71
N LYS A 27 -7.30 24.76 12.76
CA LYS A 27 -8.54 24.50 13.52
C LYS A 27 -9.34 23.28 13.03
N GLU A 28 -8.99 22.72 11.88
CA GLU A 28 -9.65 21.56 11.28
C GLU A 28 -8.79 20.29 11.33
N LYS A 29 -7.63 20.36 11.98
CA LYS A 29 -6.72 19.25 12.25
C LYS A 29 -6.60 19.04 13.74
N TYR A 30 -6.53 17.79 14.15
CA TYR A 30 -6.28 17.42 15.53
C TYR A 30 -5.16 16.39 15.57
N LEU A 31 -4.01 16.78 16.13
CA LEU A 31 -2.86 15.90 16.25
C LEU A 31 -3.18 14.78 17.26
N VAL A 32 -3.01 13.55 16.81
CA VAL A 32 -3.10 12.35 17.65
C VAL A 32 -1.77 11.63 17.62
N LYS A 33 -1.40 11.05 18.76
CA LYS A 33 -0.10 10.40 18.96
C LYS A 33 -0.17 8.92 18.66
N GLU A 34 0.97 8.37 18.26
CA GLU A 34 1.17 6.93 18.13
C GLU A 34 0.67 6.17 19.37
N GLY A 35 0.01 5.02 19.15
CA GLY A 35 -0.45 4.13 20.21
C GLY A 35 -1.80 4.53 20.84
N MET A 36 -2.37 5.69 20.47
CA MET A 36 -3.73 6.04 20.89
C MET A 36 -4.77 5.11 20.25
N GLU A 37 -5.82 4.78 20.99
CA GLU A 37 -6.93 3.95 20.53
C GLU A 37 -8.27 4.66 20.75
N PHE A 38 -9.17 4.54 19.77
CA PHE A 38 -10.47 5.20 19.78
C PHE A 38 -11.58 4.20 19.49
N SER A 39 -12.60 4.13 20.35
CA SER A 39 -13.84 3.41 20.02
C SER A 39 -14.63 4.20 18.99
N ILE A 40 -14.97 3.56 17.87
CA ILE A 40 -15.68 4.20 16.75
C ILE A 40 -17.06 3.56 16.54
N HIS A 41 -18.05 4.40 16.33
CA HIS A 41 -19.45 3.98 16.14
C HIS A 41 -19.70 3.51 14.70
N SER A 42 -19.13 4.22 13.72
CA SER A 42 -19.24 3.87 12.30
C SER A 42 -18.02 4.36 11.52
N TYR A 43 -17.73 3.70 10.41
CA TYR A 43 -16.66 4.09 9.49
C TYR A 43 -17.02 3.84 8.03
N LEU A 44 -16.29 4.52 7.15
CA LEU A 44 -16.35 4.43 5.71
C LEU A 44 -14.97 4.70 5.15
N GLN A 45 -14.40 3.76 4.40
CA GLN A 45 -13.20 4.02 3.62
C GLN A 45 -13.52 4.96 2.44
N VAL A 46 -12.76 6.04 2.32
CA VAL A 46 -12.86 7.01 1.22
C VAL A 46 -11.46 7.25 0.68
N VAL A 47 -11.15 6.65 -0.49
CA VAL A 47 -9.84 6.74 -1.16
C VAL A 47 -8.72 6.24 -0.21
N ASP A 48 -7.87 7.14 0.26
CA ASP A 48 -6.73 6.94 1.15
C ASP A 48 -7.04 7.28 2.62
N HIS A 49 -8.28 7.66 2.94
CA HIS A 49 -8.70 7.99 4.30
C HIS A 49 -9.79 7.06 4.82
N LEU A 50 -9.83 6.89 6.14
CA LEU A 50 -11.00 6.40 6.85
C LEU A 50 -11.82 7.61 7.32
N ARG A 51 -13.07 7.71 6.86
CA ARG A 51 -14.09 8.57 7.47
C ARG A 51 -14.73 7.81 8.62
N PHE A 52 -14.77 8.34 9.83
CA PHE A 52 -15.35 7.63 10.97
C PHE A 52 -16.05 8.56 11.96
N THR A 53 -16.80 7.97 12.88
CA THR A 53 -17.46 8.66 14.00
C THR A 53 -17.04 8.03 15.32
N LEU A 54 -16.74 8.85 16.34
CA LEU A 54 -16.33 8.39 17.67
C LEU A 54 -17.56 7.99 18.51
N GLU A 55 -17.46 6.93 19.31
CA GLU A 55 -18.56 6.52 20.21
C GLU A 55 -18.76 7.52 21.36
N HIS A 56 -17.67 7.92 22.02
CA HIS A 56 -17.70 8.76 23.22
C HIS A 56 -16.50 9.69 23.29
N GLN A 57 -16.50 10.75 22.48
CA GLN A 57 -15.72 11.98 22.63
C GLN A 57 -15.92 12.77 21.34
N ALA A 58 -16.75 13.80 21.38
CA ALA A 58 -16.61 14.83 20.36
C ALA A 58 -15.36 15.62 20.74
N VAL A 59 -14.28 15.49 19.97
CA VAL A 59 -13.22 16.49 20.04
C VAL A 59 -13.82 17.76 19.42
N ASP A 60 -14.10 18.76 20.25
CA ASP A 60 -14.65 20.06 19.83
C ASP A 60 -15.97 19.98 19.01
N ASP A 61 -16.96 19.19 19.48
CA ASP A 61 -18.31 19.05 18.87
C ASP A 61 -18.36 18.47 17.44
N CYS A 62 -17.26 17.89 16.95
CA CYS A 62 -17.23 17.23 15.65
C CYS A 62 -17.41 15.71 15.81
N SER A 63 -18.46 15.17 15.18
CA SER A 63 -18.78 13.74 15.20
C SER A 63 -18.14 12.95 14.07
N ILE A 64 -17.63 13.62 13.02
CA ILE A 64 -17.08 12.99 11.81
C ILE A 64 -15.62 13.38 11.65
N TRP A 65 -14.77 12.38 11.50
CA TRP A 65 -13.33 12.55 11.34
C TRP A 65 -12.81 11.80 10.12
N TYR A 66 -11.70 12.27 9.60
CA TYR A 66 -10.92 11.62 8.55
C TYR A 66 -9.51 11.38 9.05
N VAL A 67 -8.96 10.22 8.79
CA VAL A 67 -7.55 9.89 9.08
C VAL A 67 -6.99 9.08 7.93
N ASN A 68 -5.71 9.26 7.62
CA ASN A 68 -5.06 8.49 6.57
C ASN A 68 -5.07 6.99 6.95
N LEU A 69 -5.44 6.13 6.01
CA LEU A 69 -5.49 4.68 6.21
C LEU A 69 -4.14 4.10 6.61
N ASP A 70 -3.04 4.68 6.12
CA ASP A 70 -1.70 4.19 6.46
C ASP A 70 -1.34 4.45 7.93
N ASP A 71 -1.95 5.47 8.55
CA ASP A 71 -1.66 5.88 9.93
C ASP A 71 -2.42 5.06 10.97
N ILE A 72 -3.27 4.12 10.55
CA ILE A 72 -4.22 3.45 11.45
C ILE A 72 -4.29 1.94 11.24
N GLN A 73 -4.77 1.26 12.27
CA GLN A 73 -5.23 -0.13 12.21
C GLN A 73 -6.64 -0.20 12.78
N LEU A 74 -7.57 -0.79 12.02
CA LEU A 74 -8.93 -1.02 12.49
C LEU A 74 -9.05 -2.42 13.10
N LEU A 75 -9.67 -2.50 14.28
CA LEU A 75 -10.00 -3.74 14.96
C LEU A 75 -11.52 -3.89 15.08
N LYS A 76 -12.03 -5.10 14.83
CA LYS A 76 -13.42 -5.50 15.07
C LYS A 76 -13.39 -6.59 16.13
N ASP A 77 -14.02 -6.31 17.27
CA ASP A 77 -14.03 -7.21 18.42
C ASP A 77 -12.62 -7.68 18.82
N GLY A 78 -11.65 -6.76 18.76
CA GLY A 78 -10.23 -7.00 19.07
C GLY A 78 -9.42 -7.70 17.97
N GLN A 79 -10.03 -8.09 16.86
CA GLN A 79 -9.34 -8.70 15.72
C GLN A 79 -9.09 -7.67 14.62
N ILE A 80 -7.91 -7.72 13.99
CA ILE A 80 -7.58 -6.83 12.88
C ILE A 80 -8.60 -7.01 11.75
N VAL A 81 -9.25 -5.92 11.35
CA VAL A 81 -10.09 -5.88 10.17
C VAL A 81 -9.18 -5.87 8.96
N GLN A 82 -9.01 -7.06 8.36
CA GLN A 82 -8.18 -7.20 7.17
C GLN A 82 -8.79 -6.45 5.99
N THR A 83 -10.12 -6.52 5.82
CA THR A 83 -10.85 -5.84 4.73
C THR A 83 -11.91 -4.91 5.29
N LEU A 84 -11.85 -3.63 4.95
CA LEU A 84 -12.88 -2.65 5.31
C LEU A 84 -14.13 -2.90 4.44
N GLU A 85 -14.97 -3.85 4.82
CA GLU A 85 -16.26 -4.06 4.15
C GLU A 85 -17.22 -2.88 4.42
N HIS A 86 -17.80 -2.32 3.37
CA HIS A 86 -18.82 -1.28 3.46
C HIS A 86 -20.22 -1.90 3.53
N PRO A 87 -21.07 -1.61 4.55
CA PRO A 87 -22.41 -2.19 4.68
C PRO A 87 -23.46 -1.76 3.63
N SER A 88 -23.10 -1.05 2.56
CA SER A 88 -24.11 -0.54 1.62
C SER A 88 -23.59 -0.38 0.19
N GLN A 89 -23.29 -1.47 -0.52
CA GLN A 89 -23.25 -1.44 -1.99
C GLN A 89 -23.85 -2.71 -2.61
N ARG A 90 -25.19 -2.81 -2.58
CA ARG A 90 -25.93 -3.29 -3.75
C ARG A 90 -26.32 -2.05 -4.56
N GLY A 91 -25.50 -1.67 -5.53
CA GLY A 91 -25.78 -0.53 -6.40
C GLY A 91 -24.79 -0.46 -7.55
N HIS A 92 -25.31 -0.48 -8.78
CA HIS A 92 -24.58 -0.45 -10.04
C HIS A 92 -23.56 0.71 -10.16
N GLY A 93 -22.41 0.43 -10.78
CA GLY A 93 -21.60 1.45 -11.47
C GLY A 93 -20.12 1.51 -11.06
N THR A 94 -19.27 0.81 -11.82
CA THR A 94 -17.85 1.11 -12.16
C THR A 94 -16.79 1.38 -11.08
N SER A 95 -17.07 1.42 -9.76
CA SER A 95 -16.05 1.75 -8.74
C SER A 95 -15.37 0.57 -8.02
N GLU A 96 -15.79 -0.67 -8.26
CA GLU A 96 -15.22 -1.85 -7.58
C GLU A 96 -13.78 -2.17 -8.01
N LEU A 97 -13.36 -1.77 -9.21
CA LEU A 97 -12.11 -2.23 -9.83
C LEU A 97 -10.84 -1.47 -9.38
N CYS A 98 -10.99 -0.35 -8.67
CA CYS A 98 -9.87 0.49 -8.24
C CYS A 98 -9.89 0.76 -6.72
N ARG A 99 -10.52 -0.12 -5.92
CA ARG A 99 -10.41 0.00 -4.46
C ARG A 99 -9.02 -0.44 -4.00
N ARG A 100 -8.48 0.27 -3.02
CA ARG A 100 -7.24 -0.14 -2.35
C ARG A 100 -7.42 -1.53 -1.74
N PRO A 101 -6.60 -2.52 -2.11
CA PRO A 101 -6.74 -3.86 -1.56
C PRO A 101 -6.37 -3.85 -0.06
N PRO A 102 -6.93 -4.79 0.71
CA PRO A 102 -6.54 -4.98 2.09
C PRO A 102 -5.05 -5.28 2.20
N PHE A 103 -4.37 -4.69 3.19
CA PHE A 103 -2.96 -4.95 3.47
C PHE A 103 -2.70 -5.11 4.97
N ILE A 104 -1.60 -5.78 5.26
CA ILE A 104 -1.04 -5.91 6.60
C ILE A 104 0.10 -4.90 6.73
N TRP A 105 0.02 -3.99 7.70
CA TRP A 105 1.11 -3.07 7.98
C TRP A 105 2.25 -3.80 8.72
N ASP A 106 3.45 -3.82 8.13
CA ASP A 106 4.66 -4.42 8.72
C ASP A 106 5.85 -3.49 8.47
N ALA A 107 5.96 -2.42 9.26
CA ALA A 107 6.83 -1.28 8.96
C ALA A 107 8.32 -1.64 8.79
N SER A 108 8.91 -1.16 7.71
CA SER A 108 10.36 -1.09 7.51
C SER A 108 10.88 0.27 8.00
N PRO A 109 12.01 0.33 8.74
CA PRO A 109 12.64 1.59 9.12
C PRO A 109 13.47 2.21 7.98
N ASN A 110 13.73 1.45 6.90
CA ASN A 110 14.57 1.84 5.79
C ASN A 110 13.79 2.67 4.77
N PHE A 111 13.57 3.95 5.03
CA PHE A 111 12.96 4.87 4.09
C PHE A 111 13.51 6.27 4.29
N SER A 112 13.20 7.16 3.36
CA SER A 112 13.47 8.59 3.52
C SER A 112 12.38 9.40 2.83
N SER A 113 12.42 10.73 2.96
CA SER A 113 11.54 11.58 2.17
C SER A 113 11.72 11.37 0.65
N ARG A 114 10.62 11.51 -0.09
CA ARG A 114 10.63 11.67 -1.56
C ARG A 114 11.10 13.06 -2.01
N ASN A 115 11.28 14.01 -1.10
CA ASN A 115 11.63 15.41 -1.40
C ASN A 115 10.63 16.07 -2.37
N GLY A 116 9.33 15.79 -2.19
CA GLY A 116 8.26 16.33 -3.03
C GLY A 116 8.16 15.73 -4.44
N ILE A 117 8.97 14.70 -4.74
CA ILE A 117 8.95 14.03 -6.04
C ILE A 117 7.67 13.19 -6.15
N PRO A 118 6.82 13.41 -7.18
CA PRO A 118 5.59 12.64 -7.34
C PRO A 118 5.88 11.22 -7.81
N ILE A 119 5.07 10.28 -7.33
CA ILE A 119 5.02 8.90 -7.79
C ILE A 119 4.57 8.90 -9.26
N ARG A 120 5.33 8.25 -10.13
CA ARG A 120 5.04 8.19 -11.57
C ARG A 120 5.15 6.79 -12.17
N ARG A 121 5.59 5.80 -11.40
CA ARG A 121 5.82 4.44 -11.89
C ARG A 121 5.71 3.37 -10.81
N ILE A 122 5.58 2.12 -11.25
CA ILE A 122 5.61 0.93 -10.41
C ILE A 122 6.79 0.07 -10.87
N ILE A 123 7.62 -0.38 -9.92
CA ILE A 123 8.72 -1.32 -10.18
C ILE A 123 8.37 -2.66 -9.55
N LEU A 124 8.31 -3.70 -10.38
CA LEU A 124 7.97 -5.06 -10.00
C LEU A 124 9.24 -5.86 -9.73
N HIS A 125 9.22 -6.58 -8.61
CA HIS A 125 10.34 -7.37 -8.13
C HIS A 125 9.97 -8.80 -7.76
N CYS A 126 10.97 -9.67 -7.72
CA CYS A 126 10.92 -11.02 -7.19
C CYS A 126 11.99 -11.14 -6.11
N THR A 127 11.60 -11.69 -4.96
CA THR A 127 12.47 -11.79 -3.78
C THR A 127 13.54 -12.88 -3.87
N ALA A 128 13.48 -13.76 -4.89
CA ALA A 128 14.35 -14.93 -5.05
C ALA A 128 14.34 -15.88 -3.83
N THR A 129 13.22 -15.92 -3.10
CA THR A 129 12.99 -16.84 -1.99
C THR A 129 11.49 -17.08 -1.79
N ASN A 130 11.14 -18.27 -1.33
CA ASN A 130 9.77 -18.63 -0.96
C ASN A 130 9.41 -18.31 0.50
N SER A 131 10.35 -17.80 1.28
CA SER A 131 10.13 -17.54 2.69
C SER A 131 9.68 -16.10 2.93
N LEU A 132 8.36 -15.89 3.05
CA LEU A 132 7.78 -14.60 3.45
C LEU A 132 8.43 -14.09 4.76
N ALA A 133 8.60 -14.96 5.75
CA ALA A 133 9.22 -14.58 7.02
C ALA A 133 10.65 -14.04 6.84
N THR A 134 11.43 -14.64 5.94
CA THR A 134 12.79 -14.16 5.63
C THR A 134 12.75 -12.78 4.98
N VAL A 135 11.85 -12.57 4.02
CA VAL A 135 11.67 -11.30 3.31
C VAL A 135 11.28 -10.18 4.28
N LEU A 136 10.24 -10.41 5.10
CA LEU A 136 9.78 -9.41 6.08
C LEU A 136 10.86 -9.12 7.13
N ASN A 137 11.56 -10.15 7.64
CA ASN A 137 12.67 -9.96 8.57
C ASN A 137 13.79 -9.09 7.98
N TRP A 138 14.14 -9.31 6.71
CA TRP A 138 15.21 -8.57 6.05
C TRP A 138 14.88 -7.09 5.87
N PHE A 139 13.67 -6.78 5.39
CA PHE A 139 13.24 -5.40 5.18
C PHE A 139 13.00 -4.64 6.49
N ARG A 140 12.72 -5.33 7.60
CA ARG A 140 12.64 -4.71 8.93
C ARG A 140 13.99 -4.38 9.55
N HIS A 141 15.08 -4.97 9.04
CA HIS A 141 16.39 -4.81 9.63
C HIS A 141 17.03 -3.48 9.18
N PRO A 142 17.35 -2.53 10.09
CA PRO A 142 17.93 -1.24 9.71
C PRO A 142 19.24 -1.37 8.92
N GLU A 143 20.06 -2.37 9.26
CA GLU A 143 21.35 -2.59 8.59
C GLU A 143 21.22 -3.12 7.16
N SER A 144 20.05 -3.61 6.74
CA SER A 144 19.86 -4.09 5.36
C SER A 144 19.94 -2.94 4.35
N GLN A 145 19.61 -1.71 4.78
CA GLN A 145 19.61 -0.50 3.94
C GLN A 145 18.82 -0.70 2.62
N VAL A 146 17.80 -1.56 2.66
CA VAL A 146 16.86 -1.81 1.56
C VAL A 146 15.45 -1.98 2.11
N SER A 147 14.46 -1.66 1.28
CA SER A 147 13.04 -1.81 1.59
C SER A 147 12.20 -1.77 0.32
N THR A 148 10.93 -2.10 0.45
CA THR A 148 9.93 -1.97 -0.62
C THR A 148 8.68 -1.29 -0.05
N HIS A 149 7.74 -0.87 -0.91
CA HIS A 149 6.46 -0.36 -0.40
C HIS A 149 5.54 -1.53 -0.08
N TYR A 150 5.47 -2.50 -0.99
CA TYR A 150 4.58 -3.65 -0.86
C TYR A 150 5.32 -4.98 -1.05
N VAL A 151 4.92 -6.00 -0.28
CA VAL A 151 5.27 -7.40 -0.47
C VAL A 151 3.98 -8.20 -0.71
N VAL A 152 3.90 -8.95 -1.80
CA VAL A 152 2.78 -9.85 -2.09
C VAL A 152 3.23 -11.29 -1.85
N ALA A 153 2.62 -11.95 -0.87
CA ALA A 153 2.90 -13.34 -0.52
C ALA A 153 2.28 -14.33 -1.53
N ARG A 154 2.76 -15.58 -1.54
CA ARG A 154 2.22 -16.66 -2.39
C ARG A 154 0.73 -16.94 -2.14
N ASP A 155 0.20 -16.64 -0.96
CA ASP A 155 -1.21 -16.79 -0.60
C ASP A 155 -2.07 -15.57 -0.96
N GLY A 156 -1.50 -14.55 -1.61
CA GLY A 156 -2.18 -13.33 -2.01
C GLY A 156 -2.26 -12.25 -0.93
N LYS A 157 -1.76 -12.47 0.29
CA LYS A 157 -1.69 -11.40 1.29
C LYS A 157 -0.71 -10.31 0.85
N ILE A 158 -1.13 -9.06 1.01
CA ILE A 158 -0.30 -7.88 0.75
C ILE A 158 0.19 -7.35 2.09
N TYR A 159 1.49 -7.12 2.20
CA TYR A 159 2.12 -6.43 3.32
C TYR A 159 2.61 -5.07 2.84
N GLN A 160 2.25 -4.00 3.52
CA GLN A 160 2.82 -2.68 3.26
C GLN A 160 3.92 -2.41 4.28
N MET A 161 5.13 -2.17 3.78
CA MET A 161 6.34 -1.99 4.58
C MET A 161 6.75 -0.52 4.68
N VAL A 162 6.51 0.26 3.61
CA VAL A 162 6.80 1.70 3.55
C VAL A 162 5.57 2.39 2.96
N ARG A 163 5.21 3.53 3.55
CA ARG A 163 4.09 4.37 3.09
C ARG A 163 4.35 4.86 1.69
N ASP A 164 3.29 5.02 0.90
CA ASP A 164 3.44 5.46 -0.48
C ASP A 164 4.01 6.89 -0.54
N SER A 165 3.72 7.75 0.45
CA SER A 165 4.29 9.10 0.56
C SER A 165 5.80 9.14 0.83
N GLU A 166 6.37 8.04 1.33
CA GLU A 166 7.78 7.92 1.65
C GLU A 166 8.54 7.19 0.54
N LYS A 167 9.85 7.42 0.47
CA LYS A 167 10.74 6.77 -0.50
C LYS A 167 11.30 5.49 0.10
N ALA A 168 10.77 4.33 -0.31
CA ALA A 168 11.42 3.04 -0.07
C ALA A 168 12.71 2.89 -0.90
N TRP A 169 13.57 1.95 -0.52
CA TRP A 169 14.90 1.74 -1.09
C TRP A 169 14.96 0.38 -1.82
N HIS A 170 14.31 0.26 -2.97
CA HIS A 170 14.18 -0.99 -3.74
C HIS A 170 14.86 -0.99 -5.12
N ALA A 171 15.02 0.18 -5.76
CA ALA A 171 15.58 0.32 -7.09
C ALA A 171 16.43 1.59 -7.18
N TYR A 172 17.75 1.40 -7.24
CA TYR A 172 18.69 2.52 -7.32
C TYR A 172 18.41 3.36 -8.57
N GLY A 173 18.16 4.67 -8.40
CA GLY A 173 17.81 5.60 -9.48
C GLY A 173 16.32 5.88 -9.60
N GLU A 174 15.46 4.91 -9.26
CA GLU A 174 14.00 5.00 -9.39
C GLU A 174 13.27 5.08 -8.06
N ASN A 175 13.95 4.97 -6.92
CA ASN A 175 13.32 5.00 -5.60
C ASN A 175 12.38 6.21 -5.41
N ALA A 176 12.83 7.41 -5.79
CA ALA A 176 12.16 8.67 -5.44
C ALA A 176 10.76 8.83 -6.04
N ASP A 177 10.54 8.27 -7.23
CA ASP A 177 9.34 8.47 -8.03
C ASP A 177 8.62 7.17 -8.37
N SER A 178 8.93 6.08 -7.65
CA SER A 178 8.29 4.79 -7.86
C SER A 178 7.73 4.17 -6.59
N ILE A 179 6.81 3.24 -6.82
CA ILE A 179 6.33 2.25 -5.85
C ILE A 179 6.94 0.90 -6.22
N GLY A 180 7.82 0.38 -5.36
CA GLY A 180 8.30 -1.00 -5.39
C GLY A 180 7.26 -2.01 -4.88
N ILE A 181 7.08 -3.10 -5.63
CA ILE A 181 6.26 -4.25 -5.24
C ILE A 181 7.11 -5.52 -5.36
N GLU A 182 7.37 -6.16 -4.22
CA GLU A 182 8.10 -7.42 -4.11
C GLU A 182 7.15 -8.61 -4.12
N HIS A 183 7.48 -9.65 -4.87
CA HIS A 183 6.70 -10.89 -4.88
C HIS A 183 7.54 -12.00 -4.25
N VAL A 184 7.00 -12.61 -3.20
CA VAL A 184 7.60 -13.81 -2.60
C VAL A 184 7.51 -14.93 -3.62
N ALA A 185 8.65 -15.43 -4.09
CA ALA A 185 8.80 -16.48 -5.11
C ALA A 185 10.28 -16.81 -5.29
N ASP A 186 10.59 -18.06 -5.66
CA ASP A 186 11.89 -18.44 -6.23
C ASP A 186 12.07 -17.90 -7.66
N VAL A 187 13.31 -17.83 -8.14
CA VAL A 187 13.68 -17.24 -9.44
C VAL A 187 13.09 -17.96 -10.67
N HIS A 188 12.67 -19.22 -10.52
CA HIS A 188 12.05 -20.01 -11.58
C HIS A 188 10.52 -20.07 -11.51
N GLU A 189 9.92 -19.43 -10.51
CA GLU A 189 8.48 -19.48 -10.32
C GLU A 189 7.73 -18.36 -11.02
N HIS A 190 6.49 -18.68 -11.43
CA HIS A 190 5.49 -17.70 -11.82
C HIS A 190 4.61 -17.30 -10.64
N LEU A 191 3.83 -16.23 -10.79
CA LEU A 191 2.81 -15.85 -9.81
C LEU A 191 1.85 -17.03 -9.54
N SER A 192 1.54 -17.26 -8.25
CA SER A 192 0.41 -18.12 -7.89
C SER A 192 -0.90 -17.41 -8.27
N PRO A 193 -2.02 -18.13 -8.47
CA PRO A 193 -3.29 -17.50 -8.79
C PRO A 193 -3.74 -16.44 -7.76
N GLN A 194 -3.51 -16.69 -6.46
CA GLN A 194 -3.86 -15.74 -5.40
C GLN A 194 -2.93 -14.52 -5.41
N GLN A 195 -1.64 -14.73 -5.61
CA GLN A 195 -0.65 -13.66 -5.72
C GLN A 195 -0.93 -12.79 -6.96
N GLU A 196 -1.26 -13.40 -8.10
CA GLU A 196 -1.63 -12.70 -9.33
C GLU A 196 -2.88 -11.85 -9.13
N HIS A 197 -3.94 -12.41 -8.53
CA HIS A 197 -5.17 -11.68 -8.24
C HIS A 197 -4.92 -10.42 -7.39
N SER A 198 -4.18 -10.56 -6.29
CA SER A 198 -3.85 -9.44 -5.41
C SER A 198 -2.92 -8.43 -6.07
N THR A 199 -1.97 -8.89 -6.89
CA THR A 199 -1.06 -8.03 -7.65
C THR A 199 -1.83 -7.17 -8.65
N ILE A 200 -2.79 -7.75 -9.38
CA ILE A 200 -3.65 -7.02 -10.31
C ILE A 200 -4.48 -5.96 -9.57
N ALA A 201 -5.10 -6.33 -8.44
CA ALA A 201 -5.89 -5.39 -7.64
C ALA A 201 -5.04 -4.22 -7.11
N LEU A 202 -3.85 -4.53 -6.58
CA LEU A 202 -2.91 -3.53 -6.07
C LEU A 202 -2.44 -2.58 -7.17
N ILE A 203 -2.01 -3.11 -8.31
CA ILE A 203 -1.52 -2.29 -9.42
C ILE A 203 -2.64 -1.42 -9.99
N ARG A 204 -3.86 -1.95 -10.19
CA ARG A 204 -5.00 -1.15 -10.68
C ARG A 204 -5.35 0.00 -9.74
N TRP A 205 -5.33 -0.24 -8.43
CA TRP A 205 -5.54 0.83 -7.45
C TRP A 205 -4.42 1.87 -7.53
N LEU A 206 -3.15 1.47 -7.51
CA LEU A 206 -2.00 2.39 -7.62
C LEU A 206 -2.03 3.21 -8.92
N MET A 207 -2.40 2.60 -10.03
CA MET A 207 -2.59 3.28 -11.31
C MET A 207 -3.67 4.34 -11.24
N ALA A 208 -4.81 4.03 -10.62
CA ALA A 208 -5.90 4.99 -10.47
C ALA A 208 -5.54 6.13 -9.50
N GLU A 209 -4.94 5.79 -8.36
CA GLU A 209 -4.55 6.71 -7.29
C GLU A 209 -3.52 7.73 -7.77
N TYR A 210 -2.43 7.24 -8.37
CA TYR A 210 -1.29 8.07 -8.77
C TYR A 210 -1.29 8.43 -10.26
N ARG A 211 -2.37 8.10 -10.98
CA ARG A 211 -2.50 8.30 -12.44
C ARG A 211 -1.33 7.69 -13.22
N ILE A 212 -0.84 6.54 -12.77
CA ILE A 212 0.28 5.85 -13.39
C ILE A 212 -0.23 5.15 -14.66
N PRO A 213 0.30 5.51 -15.84
CA PRO A 213 -0.08 4.83 -17.06
C PRO A 213 0.56 3.42 -17.12
N PRO A 214 -0.06 2.45 -17.81
CA PRO A 214 0.45 1.07 -17.87
C PRO A 214 1.89 0.95 -18.40
N TYR A 215 2.30 1.85 -19.31
CA TYR A 215 3.67 1.86 -19.84
C TYR A 215 4.73 2.24 -18.79
N ALA A 216 4.33 2.89 -17.70
CA ALA A 216 5.18 3.24 -16.58
C ALA A 216 5.24 2.13 -15.51
N ILE A 217 4.80 0.91 -15.82
CA ILE A 217 5.06 -0.28 -15.01
C ILE A 217 6.26 -1.00 -15.63
N ALA A 218 7.27 -1.32 -14.82
CA ALA A 218 8.48 -2.00 -15.28
C ALA A 218 8.93 -3.07 -14.28
N GLY A 219 9.61 -4.12 -14.77
CA GLY A 219 10.41 -4.99 -13.91
C GLY A 219 11.73 -4.31 -13.55
N HIS A 220 12.32 -4.62 -12.40
CA HIS A 220 13.56 -3.98 -11.95
C HIS A 220 14.68 -4.00 -12.99
N ARG A 221 14.89 -5.13 -13.68
CA ARG A 221 15.88 -5.28 -14.75
C ARG A 221 15.62 -4.41 -15.99
N PHE A 222 14.39 -3.93 -16.16
CA PHE A 222 13.98 -3.07 -17.28
C PHE A 222 13.81 -1.61 -16.86
N SER A 223 14.22 -1.27 -15.63
CA SER A 223 14.19 0.11 -15.15
C SER A 223 15.29 0.97 -15.79
N PRO A 224 15.07 2.29 -15.96
CA PRO A 224 16.00 3.16 -16.67
C PRO A 224 17.43 3.18 -16.10
N SER A 225 17.57 3.13 -14.78
CA SER A 225 18.86 3.18 -14.07
C SER A 225 19.41 1.79 -13.74
N HIS A 226 18.92 0.75 -14.41
CA HIS A 226 19.41 -0.62 -14.29
C HIS A 226 20.94 -0.66 -14.39
N GLN A 227 21.57 -1.34 -13.43
CA GLN A 227 23.02 -1.53 -13.34
C GLN A 227 23.36 -3.01 -13.17
N GLY A 228 24.36 -3.47 -13.90
CA GLY A 228 24.97 -4.79 -13.72
C GLY A 228 24.02 -5.97 -13.97
N ASP A 229 24.19 -7.05 -13.21
CA ASP A 229 23.50 -8.32 -13.42
C ASP A 229 22.13 -8.41 -12.70
N ILE A 230 21.40 -7.30 -12.55
CA ILE A 230 20.05 -7.35 -11.94
C ILE A 230 19.10 -8.13 -12.86
N THR A 231 18.67 -9.31 -12.42
CA THR A 231 17.81 -10.25 -13.17
C THR A 231 16.34 -10.21 -12.75
N CYS A 232 16.05 -9.53 -11.65
CA CYS A 232 14.71 -9.36 -11.09
C CYS A 232 13.77 -8.63 -12.08
N PRO A 233 12.51 -9.08 -12.31
CA PRO A 233 11.73 -10.06 -11.54
C PRO A 233 11.82 -11.51 -12.03
N HIS A 234 12.88 -11.89 -12.78
CA HIS A 234 13.06 -13.24 -13.31
C HIS A 234 11.83 -13.72 -14.13
N HIS A 235 11.41 -14.98 -13.93
CA HIS A 235 10.35 -15.64 -14.68
C HIS A 235 8.94 -15.24 -14.24
N LEU A 236 8.81 -14.36 -13.25
CA LEU A 236 7.54 -14.16 -12.54
C LEU A 236 6.38 -13.77 -13.47
N PHE A 237 6.68 -13.04 -14.54
CA PHE A 237 5.72 -12.53 -15.53
C PHE A 237 5.90 -13.16 -16.93
N GLY A 238 6.50 -14.34 -17.02
CA GLY A 238 6.75 -15.08 -18.27
C GLY A 238 8.24 -15.29 -18.53
N ASP A 239 8.65 -15.25 -19.80
CA ASP A 239 9.99 -15.70 -20.23
C ASP A 239 11.11 -14.66 -20.02
N GLU A 240 11.26 -14.09 -18.82
CA GLU A 240 12.34 -13.17 -18.43
C GLU A 240 12.56 -11.91 -19.29
N THR A 241 11.70 -11.65 -20.28
CA THR A 241 11.79 -10.53 -21.23
C THR A 241 10.84 -9.40 -20.87
N GLU A 242 11.18 -8.19 -21.33
CA GLU A 242 10.27 -7.05 -21.19
C GLU A 242 8.96 -7.32 -21.95
N GLU A 243 9.04 -7.94 -23.13
CA GLU A 243 7.86 -8.30 -23.93
C GLU A 243 6.89 -9.22 -23.17
N ALA A 244 7.39 -10.21 -22.44
CA ALA A 244 6.55 -11.08 -21.61
C ALA A 244 5.81 -10.30 -20.53
N LEU A 245 6.53 -9.41 -19.82
CA LEU A 245 5.91 -8.51 -18.85
C LEU A 245 4.87 -7.58 -19.50
N ARG A 246 5.16 -7.02 -20.68
CA ARG A 246 4.20 -6.18 -21.42
C ARG A 246 2.94 -6.96 -21.80
N LYS A 247 3.07 -8.21 -22.24
CA LYS A 247 1.92 -9.10 -22.51
C LYS A 247 1.10 -9.33 -21.24
N TRP A 248 1.75 -9.57 -20.11
CA TRP A 248 1.06 -9.73 -18.82
C TRP A 248 0.31 -8.46 -18.42
N ILE A 249 0.94 -7.28 -18.54
CA ILE A 249 0.31 -5.98 -18.26
C ILE A 249 -0.91 -5.77 -19.16
N THR A 250 -0.78 -5.96 -20.47
CA THR A 250 -1.89 -5.78 -21.41
C THR A 250 -3.04 -6.75 -21.14
N LYS A 251 -2.75 -8.01 -20.84
CA LYS A 251 -3.78 -9.02 -20.56
C LYS A 251 -4.57 -8.71 -19.29
N ASN A 252 -3.92 -8.16 -18.28
CA ASN A 252 -4.47 -8.09 -16.93
C ASN A 252 -4.86 -6.68 -16.47
N LEU A 253 -4.32 -5.62 -17.07
CA LEU A 253 -4.48 -4.24 -16.60
C LEU A 253 -5.15 -3.31 -17.63
N LEU A 254 -5.35 -3.77 -18.86
CA LEU A 254 -6.01 -3.06 -19.96
C LEU A 254 -7.25 -3.83 -20.42
#